data_AF-U9UIH7-F1
#
_entry.id   AF-U9UIH7-F1
#
_cell.length_a   1.000
_cell.length_b   1.000
_cell.length_c   1.000
_cell.angle_alpha   90.00
_cell.angle_beta   90.00
_cell.angle_gamma   90.00
#
_symmetry.space_group_name_H-M   'P 1'
#
loop_
_entity.id
_entity.type
_entity.pdbx_description
1 polymer ?
#
loop_
_entity_poly.entity_id
_entity_poly.type
_entity_poly.pdbx_seq_one_letter_code
_entity_poly.pdbx_strand_id
1 'polypeptide(L)'
;MSKKDMIFTEIIADSTRKKKMKKLNLESKLSDIRKELKKGINDMNILLFARKIDDDFAEIDREDEDDMLLNEIVFEDSENKFLYLLKNSSPSWNYLNEKRKLDHGRIMSFDGNKEANNRAFKLKDCEFNLIGSEGYKCDQLEFNSEEDWMKKTNLFFGIDINLQDFIGFGLSIGKSKSENLKDEINSTYKYTEIGKAT
;
A
#
# COMPACT_ATOMS: atom_id res chain seq x y z
N MET A 1 -17.18 18.02 26.80
CA MET A 1 -17.45 17.72 25.37
C MET A 1 -16.47 18.58 24.58
N SER A 2 -15.48 17.98 23.92
CA SER A 2 -14.48 18.76 23.18
C SER A 2 -15.17 19.51 22.03
N LYS A 3 -14.84 20.80 21.88
CA LYS A 3 -15.38 21.66 20.84
C LYS A 3 -14.79 21.22 19.49
N LYS A 4 -15.66 20.89 18.52
CA LYS A 4 -15.24 20.56 17.16
C LYS A 4 -15.53 21.72 16.23
N ASP A 5 -14.54 22.09 15.45
CA ASP A 5 -14.61 23.14 14.44
C ASP A 5 -14.79 22.53 13.05
N MET A 6 -15.40 23.31 12.16
CA MET A 6 -15.59 22.91 10.77
C MET A 6 -14.33 23.25 9.99
N ILE A 7 -13.68 22.24 9.42
CA ILE A 7 -12.39 22.37 8.74
C ILE A 7 -12.51 21.77 7.34
N PHE A 8 -12.00 22.51 6.36
CA PHE A 8 -11.84 22.06 4.98
C PHE A 8 -10.50 21.36 4.82
N THR A 9 -10.54 20.05 4.58
CA THR A 9 -9.36 19.28 4.21
C THR A 9 -9.14 19.39 2.71
N GLU A 10 -7.95 19.83 2.32
CA GLU A 10 -7.55 20.00 0.93
C GLU A 10 -6.29 19.16 0.64
N ILE A 11 -6.37 18.32 -0.39
CA ILE A 11 -5.21 17.57 -0.88
C ILE A 11 -4.58 18.41 -1.98
N ILE A 12 -3.34 18.83 -1.75
CA ILE A 12 -2.55 19.56 -2.74
C ILE A 12 -1.99 18.51 -3.71
N ALA A 13 -2.58 18.44 -4.90
CA ALA A 13 -2.17 17.55 -5.99
C ALA A 13 -2.20 18.33 -7.31
N ASP A 14 -1.37 17.92 -8.28
CA ASP A 14 -1.01 18.66 -9.50
C ASP A 14 -2.16 19.12 -10.42
N SER A 15 -3.42 18.71 -10.20
CA SER A 15 -4.52 19.11 -11.09
C SER A 15 -5.94 19.15 -10.53
N THR A 16 -6.23 18.65 -9.32
CA THR A 16 -7.60 18.69 -8.76
C THR A 16 -7.64 18.95 -7.26
N ARG A 17 -7.91 20.22 -6.90
CA ARG A 17 -8.14 20.67 -5.51
C ARG A 17 -9.55 20.29 -5.03
N LYS A 18 -9.77 19.01 -4.74
CA LYS A 18 -11.03 18.56 -4.11
C LYS A 18 -10.96 18.86 -2.61
N LYS A 19 -11.85 19.73 -2.14
CA LYS A 19 -12.03 20.05 -0.72
C LYS A 19 -13.07 19.12 -0.11
N LYS A 20 -12.77 18.56 1.05
CA LYS A 20 -13.74 17.81 1.88
C LYS A 20 -13.92 18.52 3.20
N MET A 21 -15.17 18.71 3.61
CA MET A 21 -15.47 19.36 4.89
C MET A 21 -15.63 18.31 5.99
N LYS A 22 -15.03 18.57 7.16
CA LYS A 22 -15.13 17.67 8.32
C LYS A 22 -15.11 18.44 9.64
N LYS A 23 -15.81 17.91 10.64
CA LYS A 23 -15.77 18.43 12.01
C LYS A 23 -14.64 17.76 12.78
N LEU A 24 -13.62 18.53 13.14
CA LEU A 24 -12.41 18.06 13.82
C LEU A 24 -12.18 18.84 15.11
N ASN A 25 -11.50 18.24 16.08
CA ASN A 25 -11.11 18.93 17.31
C ASN A 25 -9.74 19.59 17.12
N LEU A 26 -9.66 20.90 17.33
CA LEU A 26 -8.41 21.66 17.20
C LEU A 26 -7.36 21.31 18.26
N GLU A 27 -7.79 20.82 19.41
CA GLU A 27 -6.91 20.40 20.51
C GLU A 27 -6.50 18.92 20.42
N SER A 28 -6.87 18.22 19.34
CA SER A 28 -6.46 16.83 19.13
C SER A 28 -5.10 16.76 18.46
N LYS A 29 -4.31 15.77 18.87
CA LYS A 29 -3.05 15.39 18.23
C LYS A 29 -3.27 15.01 16.77
N LEU A 30 -2.30 15.28 15.91
CA LEU A 30 -2.39 14.94 14.49
C LEU A 30 -2.58 13.44 14.26
N SER A 31 -1.98 12.59 15.09
CA SER A 31 -2.14 11.14 15.00
C SER A 31 -3.59 10.68 15.23
N ASP A 32 -4.34 11.35 16.11
CA ASP A 32 -5.77 11.11 16.32
C ASP A 32 -6.62 11.69 15.18
N ILE A 33 -6.27 12.87 14.67
CA ILE A 33 -6.92 13.45 13.49
C ILE A 33 -6.78 12.52 12.29
N ARG A 34 -5.60 11.93 12.07
CA ARG A 34 -5.36 10.95 11.01
C ARG A 34 -6.32 9.76 11.11
N LYS A 35 -6.55 9.23 12.32
CA LYS A 35 -7.54 8.15 12.55
C LYS A 35 -8.96 8.59 12.19
N GLU A 36 -9.34 9.82 12.52
CA GLU A 36 -10.64 10.36 12.09
C GLU A 36 -10.71 10.49 10.56
N LEU A 37 -9.67 11.03 9.91
CA LEU A 37 -9.60 11.23 8.46
C LEU A 37 -9.65 9.92 7.66
N LYS A 38 -8.99 8.86 8.13
CA LYS A 38 -9.03 7.50 7.53
C LYS A 38 -10.45 6.98 7.28
N LYS A 39 -11.45 7.41 8.06
CA LYS A 39 -12.86 7.00 7.88
C LYS A 39 -13.51 7.56 6.60
N GLY A 40 -12.93 8.58 5.96
CA GLY A 40 -13.53 9.24 4.78
C GLY A 40 -12.55 9.59 3.67
N ILE A 41 -11.26 9.30 3.84
CA ILE A 41 -10.20 9.47 2.85
C ILE A 41 -9.51 8.11 2.68
N ASN A 42 -9.80 7.43 1.56
CA ASN A 42 -9.34 6.06 1.29
C ASN A 42 -7.81 5.92 1.35
N ASP A 43 -7.09 6.95 0.91
CA ASP A 43 -5.63 6.92 0.78
C ASP A 43 -4.95 7.87 1.78
N MET A 44 -5.52 8.06 2.98
CA MET A 44 -4.90 8.90 4.01
C MET A 44 -3.45 8.47 4.33
N ASN A 45 -3.15 7.18 4.20
CA ASN A 45 -1.82 6.63 4.46
C ASN A 45 -0.76 6.93 3.41
N ILE A 46 -1.09 7.57 2.28
CA ILE A 46 -0.10 8.13 1.35
C ILE A 46 -0.03 9.65 1.46
N LEU A 47 -0.68 10.24 2.46
CA LEU A 47 -0.73 11.68 2.66
C LEU A 47 0.04 12.07 3.92
N LEU A 48 0.75 13.19 3.86
CA LEU A 48 1.36 13.87 4.99
C LEU A 48 0.55 15.12 5.33
N PHE A 49 0.53 15.46 6.62
CA PHE A 49 0.04 16.77 7.01
C PHE A 49 1.02 17.83 6.52
N ALA A 50 0.50 18.99 6.18
CA ALA A 50 1.32 20.10 5.73
C ALA A 50 0.90 21.39 6.43
N ARG A 51 1.90 22.16 6.84
CA ARG A 51 1.69 23.52 7.33
C ARG A 51 1.91 24.48 6.17
N LYS A 52 0.94 25.38 5.94
CA LYS A 52 1.10 26.47 4.99
C LYS A 52 2.06 27.52 5.55
N ILE A 53 3.08 27.88 4.78
CA ILE A 53 4.06 28.92 5.10
C ILE A 53 4.11 29.85 3.90
N ASP A 54 3.56 31.07 4.05
CA ASP A 54 3.39 32.01 2.93
C ASP A 54 2.71 31.33 1.73
N ASP A 55 3.36 31.25 0.58
CA ASP A 55 2.83 30.59 -0.63
C ASP A 55 3.23 29.11 -0.77
N ASP A 56 4.03 28.59 0.17
CA ASP A 56 4.57 27.22 0.18
C ASP A 56 3.96 26.35 1.29
N PHE A 57 4.33 25.06 1.27
CA PHE A 57 3.88 24.05 2.22
C PHE A 57 5.06 23.29 2.80
N ALA A 58 5.15 23.24 4.14
CA ALA A 58 6.10 22.39 4.84
C ALA A 58 5.43 21.07 5.22
N GLU A 59 6.04 19.96 4.81
CA GLU A 59 5.62 18.61 5.22
C GLU A 59 5.89 18.38 6.70
N ILE A 60 5.01 17.59 7.33
CA ILE A 60 5.15 17.16 8.73
C ILE A 60 5.43 15.67 8.72
N ASP A 61 6.55 15.30 9.35
CA ASP A 61 6.94 13.92 9.49
C ASP A 61 5.95 13.17 10.36
N ARG A 62 5.82 11.86 10.11
CA ARG A 62 4.86 11.04 10.85
C ARG A 62 5.20 10.90 12.33
N GLU A 63 6.48 10.99 12.65
CA GLU A 63 6.98 10.88 14.02
C GLU A 63 6.52 12.07 14.86
N ASP A 64 6.39 13.25 14.26
CA ASP A 64 5.94 14.47 14.93
C ASP A 64 4.41 14.52 15.16
N GLU A 65 3.64 13.65 14.48
CA GLU A 65 2.17 13.66 14.60
C GLU A 65 1.65 13.35 16.01
N ASP A 66 2.44 12.65 16.81
CA ASP A 66 2.10 12.33 18.19
C ASP A 66 2.37 13.49 19.16
N ASP A 67 3.14 14.49 18.75
CA ASP A 67 3.52 15.64 19.59
C ASP A 67 2.87 16.96 19.13
N MET A 68 2.42 17.04 17.87
CA MET A 68 1.75 18.23 17.32
C MET A 68 0.23 18.19 17.46
N LEU A 69 -0.36 19.35 17.75
CA LEU A 69 -1.80 19.58 17.75
C LEU A 69 -2.30 20.10 16.40
N LEU A 70 -3.58 19.87 16.11
CA LEU A 70 -4.20 20.32 14.87
C LEU A 70 -4.19 21.85 14.72
N ASN A 71 -4.41 22.59 15.80
CA ASN A 71 -4.40 24.06 15.79
C ASN A 71 -3.06 24.67 15.38
N GLU A 72 -1.94 23.94 15.49
CA GLU A 72 -0.61 24.43 15.13
C GLU A 72 -0.40 24.52 13.61
N ILE A 73 -1.20 23.78 12.84
CA ILE A 73 -0.99 23.60 11.39
C ILE A 73 -2.18 24.08 10.54
N VAL A 74 -3.34 24.27 11.18
CA VAL A 74 -4.54 24.77 10.51
C VAL A 74 -4.32 26.20 10.03
N PHE A 75 -4.63 26.43 8.77
CA PHE A 75 -4.62 27.75 8.18
C PHE A 75 -6.00 28.38 8.29
N GLU A 76 -6.08 29.58 8.87
CA GLU A 76 -7.32 30.33 8.96
C GLU A 76 -7.32 31.44 7.90
N ASP A 77 -8.24 31.31 6.94
CA ASP A 77 -8.66 32.41 6.07
C ASP A 77 -9.85 33.12 6.73
N SER A 78 -10.18 34.34 6.31
CA SER A 78 -11.13 35.24 6.99
C SER A 78 -12.50 34.63 7.37
N GLU A 79 -12.91 33.53 6.75
CA GLU A 79 -14.15 32.80 7.09
C GLU A 79 -13.98 31.29 7.31
N ASN A 80 -12.82 30.72 6.97
CA ASN A 80 -12.67 29.27 6.79
C ASN A 80 -11.36 28.74 7.36
N LYS A 81 -11.44 27.54 7.93
CA LYS A 81 -10.27 26.81 8.43
C LYS A 81 -9.87 25.73 7.45
N PHE A 82 -8.60 25.67 7.10
CA PHE A 82 -8.05 24.73 6.13
C PHE A 82 -7.00 23.83 6.76
N LEU A 83 -7.05 22.55 6.38
CA LEU A 83 -6.05 21.55 6.69
C LEU A 83 -5.50 21.02 5.37
N TYR A 84 -4.21 21.22 5.16
CA TYR A 84 -3.54 20.81 3.93
C TYR A 84 -2.89 19.45 4.08
N LEU A 85 -3.04 18.64 3.02
CA LEU A 85 -2.43 17.33 2.90
C LEU A 85 -1.59 17.27 1.62
N LEU A 86 -0.35 16.84 1.74
CA LEU A 86 0.54 16.59 0.61
C LEU A 86 0.61 15.11 0.30
N LYS A 87 0.81 14.76 -0.97
CA LYS A 87 1.13 13.38 -1.34
C LYS A 87 2.54 13.07 -0.87
N ASN A 88 2.65 12.07 -0.01
CA ASN A 88 3.92 11.50 0.36
C ASN A 88 4.56 10.85 -0.88
N SER A 89 5.77 11.26 -1.22
CA SER A 89 6.59 10.66 -2.27
C SER A 89 7.08 9.25 -1.91
N SER A 90 7.11 8.91 -0.62
CA SER A 90 7.53 7.60 -0.09
C SER A 90 6.47 6.99 0.84
N PRO A 91 5.64 6.03 0.36
CA PRO A 91 4.66 5.37 1.22
C PRO A 91 5.32 4.66 2.41
N SER A 92 4.79 4.88 3.62
CA SER A 92 5.28 4.22 4.84
C SER A 92 5.20 2.68 4.74
N TRP A 93 6.29 1.99 5.09
CA TRP A 93 6.34 0.53 5.12
C TRP A 93 5.27 -0.09 6.00
N ASN A 94 4.97 0.54 7.14
CA ASN A 94 3.89 0.12 8.02
C ASN A 94 2.55 0.05 7.28
N TYR A 95 2.27 0.97 6.35
CA TYR A 95 1.06 0.90 5.52
C TYR A 95 1.10 -0.26 4.52
N LEU A 96 2.19 -0.42 3.78
CA LEU A 96 2.33 -1.52 2.81
C LEU A 96 2.21 -2.86 3.52
N ASN A 97 2.84 -2.99 4.68
CA ASN A 97 2.81 -4.18 5.50
C ASN A 97 1.42 -4.44 6.13
N GLU A 98 0.73 -3.42 6.63
CA GLU A 98 -0.65 -3.56 7.13
C GLU A 98 -1.57 -4.12 6.03
N LYS A 99 -1.42 -3.61 4.81
CA LYS A 99 -2.28 -3.94 3.65
C LYS A 99 -1.91 -5.25 2.97
N ARG A 100 -0.63 -5.64 2.96
CA ARG A 100 -0.10 -6.77 2.19
C ARG A 100 0.58 -7.85 3.01
N LYS A 101 0.68 -7.69 4.34
CA LYS A 101 1.30 -8.67 5.26
C LYS A 101 2.70 -9.10 4.80
N LEU A 102 3.53 -8.12 4.44
CA LEU A 102 4.87 -8.36 3.88
C LEU A 102 5.81 -9.05 4.88
N ASP A 103 5.55 -8.93 6.18
CA ASP A 103 6.27 -9.58 7.27
C ASP A 103 5.75 -10.99 7.61
N HIS A 104 4.71 -11.46 6.92
CA HIS A 104 4.22 -12.83 7.01
C HIS A 104 4.95 -13.74 6.02
N GLY A 105 5.15 -15.00 6.43
CA GLY A 105 5.58 -16.04 5.51
C GLY A 105 4.53 -16.25 4.40
N ARG A 106 4.93 -16.93 3.33
CA ARG A 106 4.01 -17.37 2.27
C ARG A 106 3.95 -18.89 2.23
N ILE A 107 2.76 -19.43 2.06
CA ILE A 107 2.51 -20.84 1.82
C ILE A 107 2.32 -21.00 0.32
N MET A 108 3.23 -21.71 -0.33
CA MET A 108 3.10 -22.03 -1.75
C MET A 108 2.08 -23.15 -1.93
N SER A 109 1.20 -23.00 -2.92
CA SER A 109 0.21 -24.01 -3.26
C SER A 109 -0.02 -24.05 -4.77
N PHE A 110 -0.76 -25.06 -5.24
CA PHE A 110 -1.14 -25.17 -6.65
C PHE A 110 -1.96 -23.95 -7.13
N ASP A 111 -2.81 -23.41 -6.25
CA ASP A 111 -3.65 -22.23 -6.54
C ASP A 111 -2.88 -20.89 -6.36
N GLY A 112 -1.56 -20.95 -6.19
CA GLY A 112 -0.71 -19.79 -5.93
C GLY A 112 -0.27 -19.65 -4.47
N ASN A 113 0.41 -18.54 -4.19
CA ASN A 113 0.91 -18.28 -2.85
C ASN A 113 -0.19 -17.69 -1.95
N LYS A 114 -0.25 -18.17 -0.71
CA LYS A 114 -1.18 -17.72 0.32
C LYS A 114 -0.40 -17.12 1.48
N GLU A 115 -1.02 -16.19 2.20
CA GLU A 115 -0.40 -15.60 3.38
C GLU A 115 -0.37 -16.62 4.52
N ALA A 116 0.76 -16.75 5.20
CA ALA A 116 0.84 -17.55 6.42
C ALA A 116 0.16 -16.79 7.57
N ASN A 117 -0.48 -17.52 8.48
CA ASN A 117 -1.16 -16.92 9.64
C ASN A 117 -0.19 -16.17 10.57
N ASN A 118 1.05 -16.63 10.65
CA ASN A 118 2.06 -16.09 11.56
C ASN A 118 3.08 -15.23 10.81
N ARG A 119 3.56 -14.20 11.51
CA ARG A 119 4.70 -13.39 11.07
C ARG A 119 5.96 -14.23 11.00
N ALA A 120 6.75 -14.05 9.94
CA ALA A 120 8.04 -14.70 9.77
C ALA A 120 9.19 -13.84 10.32
N PHE A 121 9.06 -12.51 10.24
CA PHE A 121 10.06 -11.56 10.72
C PHE A 121 9.40 -10.25 11.14
N LYS A 122 10.19 -9.32 11.69
CA LYS A 122 9.78 -7.94 11.93
C LYS A 122 10.46 -7.06 10.88
N LEU A 123 9.66 -6.43 10.02
CA LEU A 123 10.18 -5.45 9.07
C LEU A 123 10.61 -4.19 9.83
N LYS A 124 11.79 -3.63 9.48
CA LYS A 124 12.22 -2.31 9.96
C LYS A 124 11.86 -1.28 8.91
N ASP A 125 11.56 -0.06 9.34
CA ASP A 125 11.41 1.06 8.41
C ASP A 125 12.73 1.26 7.65
N CYS A 126 12.62 1.44 6.34
CA CYS A 126 13.74 1.80 5.48
C CYS A 126 13.31 2.88 4.48
N GLU A 127 14.27 3.63 3.95
CA GLU A 127 14.01 4.58 2.86
C GLU A 127 13.45 3.81 1.65
N PHE A 128 12.30 4.25 1.16
CA PHE A 128 11.69 3.71 -0.05
C PHE A 128 11.78 4.77 -1.13
N ASN A 129 12.71 4.58 -2.06
CA ASN A 129 12.81 5.38 -3.25
C ASN A 129 11.91 4.74 -4.30
N LEU A 130 10.96 5.51 -4.84
CA LEU A 130 10.12 5.05 -5.95
C LEU A 130 10.91 4.96 -7.29
N ILE A 131 12.21 5.24 -7.25
CA ILE A 131 13.10 5.21 -8.41
C ILE A 131 13.16 3.77 -8.93
N GLY A 132 13.13 3.58 -10.25
CA GLY A 132 13.17 2.25 -10.88
C GLY A 132 11.81 1.58 -11.11
N SER A 133 10.70 2.18 -10.66
CA SER A 133 9.35 1.75 -11.06
C SER A 133 8.96 2.24 -12.47
N GLU A 134 9.93 2.76 -13.23
CA GLU A 134 9.69 3.30 -14.57
C GLU A 134 9.48 2.17 -15.56
N GLY A 135 8.21 1.89 -15.83
CA GLY A 135 7.78 0.92 -16.81
C GLY A 135 6.85 -0.12 -16.23
N TYR A 136 5.85 -0.46 -17.03
CA TYR A 136 5.07 -1.66 -16.86
C TYR A 136 5.09 -2.43 -18.17
N LYS A 137 5.22 -3.73 -18.08
CA LYS A 137 5.10 -4.62 -19.24
C LYS A 137 3.77 -5.35 -19.12
N CYS A 138 2.91 -5.16 -20.11
CA CYS A 138 1.75 -6.03 -20.30
C CYS A 138 2.14 -7.11 -21.30
N ASP A 139 1.95 -8.36 -20.93
CA ASP A 139 2.28 -9.48 -21.79
C ASP A 139 1.30 -10.63 -21.56
N GLN A 140 1.45 -11.68 -22.37
CA GLN A 140 0.68 -12.89 -22.27
C GLN A 140 1.54 -14.03 -21.77
N LEU A 141 0.93 -14.94 -21.03
CA LEU A 141 1.55 -16.11 -20.47
C LEU A 141 0.71 -17.33 -20.89
N GLU A 142 1.39 -18.33 -21.41
CA GLU A 142 0.86 -19.67 -21.65
C GLU A 142 1.56 -20.64 -20.71
N PHE A 143 0.93 -21.77 -20.44
CA PHE A 143 1.44 -22.79 -19.54
C PHE A 143 1.80 -24.04 -20.34
N ASN A 144 3.01 -24.54 -20.12
CA ASN A 144 3.52 -25.70 -20.86
C ASN A 144 3.38 -27.01 -20.07
N SER A 145 3.16 -26.95 -18.77
CA SER A 145 3.02 -28.11 -17.88
C SER A 145 2.38 -27.72 -16.54
N GLU A 146 2.01 -28.72 -15.72
CA GLU A 146 1.55 -28.49 -14.34
C GLU A 146 2.63 -27.82 -13.48
N GLU A 147 3.91 -28.14 -13.71
CA GLU A 147 5.02 -27.50 -13.01
C GLU A 147 5.17 -26.03 -13.42
N ASP A 148 5.05 -25.73 -14.71
CA ASP A 148 5.11 -24.38 -15.25
C ASP A 148 3.93 -23.53 -14.74
N TRP A 149 2.74 -24.14 -14.66
CA TRP A 149 1.58 -23.57 -13.98
C TRP A 149 1.91 -23.20 -12.53
N MET A 150 2.38 -24.16 -11.73
CA MET A 150 2.70 -23.90 -10.34
C MET A 150 3.75 -22.81 -10.16
N LYS A 151 4.81 -22.79 -11.00
CA LYS A 151 5.86 -21.75 -10.93
C LYS A 151 5.29 -20.36 -11.17
N LYS A 152 4.56 -20.18 -12.28
CA LYS A 152 4.04 -18.87 -12.69
C LYS A 152 2.89 -18.39 -11.80
N THR A 153 2.01 -19.27 -11.35
CA THR A 153 0.94 -18.95 -10.39
C THR A 153 1.50 -18.56 -9.02
N ASN A 154 2.70 -19.03 -8.65
CA ASN A 154 3.42 -18.58 -7.45
C ASN A 154 4.39 -17.40 -7.70
N LEU A 155 4.35 -16.79 -8.90
CA LEU A 155 5.15 -15.61 -9.31
C LEU A 155 6.67 -15.86 -9.46
N PHE A 156 7.08 -17.09 -9.72
CA PHE A 156 8.48 -17.42 -10.03
C PHE A 156 8.82 -17.14 -11.50
N PHE A 157 8.95 -15.86 -11.85
CA PHE A 157 9.33 -15.43 -13.20
C PHE A 157 10.85 -15.32 -13.36
N GLY A 158 11.40 -15.93 -14.40
CA GLY A 158 12.82 -15.78 -14.76
C GLY A 158 13.82 -16.41 -13.78
N ILE A 159 13.36 -17.28 -12.87
CA ILE A 159 14.20 -18.00 -11.91
C ILE A 159 14.13 -19.49 -12.24
N ASP A 160 15.30 -20.13 -12.40
CA ASP A 160 15.37 -21.58 -12.53
C ASP A 160 15.26 -22.23 -11.14
N ILE A 161 14.02 -22.42 -10.71
CA ILE A 161 13.70 -23.08 -9.45
C ILE A 161 13.40 -24.56 -9.71
N ASN A 162 14.12 -25.44 -9.01
CA ASN A 162 13.76 -26.83 -8.94
C ASN A 162 12.63 -27.03 -7.92
N LEU A 163 11.42 -27.27 -8.43
CA LEU A 163 10.21 -27.48 -7.61
C LEU A 163 10.38 -28.67 -6.64
N GLN A 164 11.22 -29.65 -6.99
CA GLN A 164 11.51 -30.82 -6.16
C GLN A 164 12.16 -30.44 -4.83
N ASP A 165 13.00 -29.41 -4.82
CA ASP A 165 13.68 -28.93 -3.60
C ASP A 165 12.66 -28.37 -2.59
N PHE A 166 11.49 -27.92 -3.08
CA PHE A 166 10.45 -27.34 -2.26
C PHE A 166 9.38 -28.34 -1.79
N ILE A 167 9.26 -29.52 -2.42
CA ILE A 167 8.36 -30.60 -1.98
C ILE A 167 8.66 -31.00 -0.53
N GLY A 168 9.95 -31.06 -0.16
CA GLY A 168 10.39 -31.36 1.21
C GLY A 168 9.97 -30.33 2.26
N PHE A 169 9.64 -29.09 1.85
CA PHE A 169 9.20 -28.01 2.73
C PHE A 169 7.67 -27.94 2.87
N GLY A 170 6.96 -29.00 2.49
CA GLY A 170 5.51 -29.07 2.66
C GLY A 170 4.72 -28.44 1.51
N LEU A 171 5.33 -28.27 0.33
CA LEU A 171 4.56 -28.06 -0.89
C LEU A 171 3.72 -29.31 -1.14
N SER A 172 2.44 -29.23 -0.77
CA SER A 172 1.49 -30.20 -1.22
C SER A 172 1.25 -29.94 -2.70
N ILE A 173 1.85 -30.79 -3.53
CA ILE A 173 1.30 -31.10 -4.85
C ILE A 173 0.02 -31.87 -4.54
N GLY A 174 -1.01 -31.14 -4.10
CA GLY A 174 -2.31 -31.71 -3.83
C GLY A 174 -2.73 -32.44 -5.10
N LYS A 175 -3.16 -33.69 -4.96
CA LYS A 175 -3.86 -34.42 -6.03
C LYS A 175 -5.22 -33.78 -6.37
N SER A 176 -5.39 -32.47 -6.19
CA SER A 176 -6.50 -31.73 -6.75
C SER A 176 -6.23 -31.55 -8.23
N LYS A 177 -6.39 -32.64 -8.99
CA LYS A 177 -6.82 -32.52 -10.37
C LYS A 177 -8.15 -31.79 -10.31
N SER A 178 -8.14 -30.47 -10.46
CA SER A 178 -9.35 -29.81 -10.97
C SER A 178 -9.61 -30.46 -12.32
N GLU A 179 -10.83 -30.91 -12.58
CA GLU A 179 -11.17 -31.61 -13.83
C GLU A 179 -10.83 -30.77 -15.08
N ASN A 180 -10.65 -29.45 -14.89
CA ASN A 180 -10.40 -28.45 -15.92
C ASN A 180 -8.92 -28.01 -16.04
N LEU A 181 -7.99 -28.60 -15.27
CA LEU A 181 -6.58 -28.19 -15.24
C LEU A 181 -5.93 -28.26 -16.64
N LYS A 182 -6.31 -29.26 -17.44
CA LYS A 182 -5.86 -29.38 -18.83
C LYS A 182 -6.36 -28.24 -19.72
N ASP A 183 -7.57 -27.75 -19.46
CA ASP A 183 -8.17 -26.64 -20.22
C ASP A 183 -7.57 -25.29 -19.78
N GLU A 184 -7.24 -25.14 -18.49
CA GLU A 184 -6.55 -23.97 -17.94
C GLU A 184 -5.09 -23.88 -18.41
N ILE A 185 -4.35 -25.00 -18.50
CA ILE A 185 -2.99 -25.01 -19.06
C ILE A 185 -3.00 -24.57 -20.54
N ASN A 186 -4.02 -24.96 -21.29
CA ASN A 186 -4.19 -24.55 -22.68
C ASN A 186 -4.71 -23.11 -22.86
N SER A 187 -4.90 -22.37 -21.77
CA SER A 187 -5.41 -21.00 -21.81
C SER A 187 -4.28 -19.97 -21.77
N THR A 188 -4.49 -18.84 -22.45
CA THR A 188 -3.58 -17.70 -22.45
C THR A 188 -4.03 -16.65 -21.44
N TYR A 189 -3.14 -16.24 -20.53
CA TYR A 189 -3.44 -15.25 -19.50
C TYR A 189 -2.70 -13.96 -19.77
N LYS A 190 -3.32 -12.83 -19.43
CA LYS A 190 -2.67 -11.51 -19.47
C LYS A 190 -2.10 -11.20 -18.10
N TYR A 191 -0.87 -10.71 -18.06
CA TYR A 191 -0.26 -10.20 -16.83
C TYR A 191 0.33 -8.81 -17.05
N THR A 192 0.48 -8.10 -15.94
CA THR A 192 1.19 -6.83 -15.88
C THR A 192 2.36 -6.99 -14.92
N GLU A 193 3.57 -6.84 -15.44
CA GLU A 193 4.78 -6.72 -14.65
C GLU A 193 5.04 -5.24 -14.39
N ILE A 194 5.39 -4.92 -13.14
CA ILE A 194 5.69 -3.55 -12.72
C ILE A 194 7.14 -3.56 -12.24
N GLY A 195 7.93 -2.59 -12.73
CA GLY A 195 9.33 -2.42 -12.34
C GLY A 195 9.49 -2.36 -10.82
N LYS A 196 10.54 -3.02 -10.32
CA LYS A 196 10.85 -3.01 -8.88
C LYS A 196 11.31 -1.61 -8.48
N ALA A 197 10.64 -1.01 -7.50
CA ALA A 197 11.14 0.17 -6.81
C ALA A 197 12.39 -0.20 -6.00
N THR A 198 13.45 0.62 -6.11
CA THR A 198 14.74 0.42 -5.46
C THR A 198 15.02 1.51 -4.44
#